data_AF-A0ABD3N448-F1
#
_entry.id   AF-A0ABD3N448-F1
#
_cell.length_a   1.000
_cell.length_b   1.000
_cell.length_c   1.000
_cell.angle_alpha   90.00
_cell.angle_beta   90.00
_cell.angle_gamma   90.00
#
_symmetry.space_group_name_H-M   'P 1'
#
loop_
_entity.id
_entity.type
_entity.pdbx_description
1 polymer ?
#
loop_
_entity_poly.entity_id
_entity_poly.type
_entity_poly.pdbx_seq_one_letter_code
_entity_poly.pdbx_strand_id
1 'polypeptide(L)'
;MKQTTPTCILDRQIINEDTISQMDDVGLSVFAKLCGANRGAFVLDPPDGKTYGCLSLPESFSANVNLSPPIADTASLTQAFAAGNITSSQTVDIIDSYVSAVYASSGDVSAIPYGCDVNGLATLHGCNTNAGDLTKQFMQDDVVRAVTLAGAFVPAKWATGGKVLSDMEDVKQMYSAQDFEEMVALGVNTVQIPVPTDMFSNGGEAVETLNHLMNHVNKVELKVILLLVDDDNVSNKEVSEKEVTKQITAAASYANSNQPTVIALQIPSPLPSIIGIVRSISPTLPIILPLNKGQINALSIPPDEYLYASLDASSTSSVSDVASSDSVSDRMKMFYHESLVCIDRSPIEYMACYKDMPVYVSSGFDLAIDDCVNVNDGDFKDYGQCDRFDETVGSDWWERHRKSLVERKLYTYSLGVGFSFSGWKLYGDDNSDSGVIDSPAKLSCLRDVAAAGLLSSLKPTGNDSKSVAASCLNGPKADFVLGDATLAPTPGPHDCGYGWWNATTLKCDYWIPPPPTPFPTEKPTMPCPSCEEKGTVVLVQSAAVGAVVALVLNWAVKKMLGGRDGYETLP
;
A
#
# COMPACT_ATOMS: atom_id res chain seq x y z
N MET A 1 -19.55 -23.87 17.40
CA MET A 1 -20.47 -22.95 16.70
C MET A 1 -19.65 -22.20 15.67
N LYS A 2 -20.03 -22.20 14.39
CA LYS A 2 -19.34 -21.40 13.36
C LYS A 2 -19.64 -19.93 13.63
N GLN A 3 -18.61 -19.11 13.84
CA GLN A 3 -18.74 -17.66 13.88
C GLN A 3 -19.08 -17.23 12.44
N THR A 4 -20.26 -16.62 12.24
CA THR A 4 -20.78 -16.29 10.90
C THR A 4 -20.43 -14.87 10.45
N THR A 5 -19.78 -14.08 11.31
CA THR A 5 -19.41 -12.70 11.03
C THR A 5 -17.98 -12.49 11.49
N PRO A 6 -17.05 -12.14 10.57
CA PRO A 6 -15.68 -11.84 10.95
C PRO A 6 -15.64 -10.64 11.90
N THR A 7 -14.70 -10.66 12.84
CA THR A 7 -14.51 -9.66 13.89
C THR A 7 -13.07 -9.16 13.85
N CYS A 8 -12.85 -7.86 14.01
CA CYS A 8 -11.50 -7.33 14.14
C CYS A 8 -10.95 -7.67 15.54
N ILE A 9 -9.73 -8.20 15.59
CA ILE A 9 -9.00 -8.49 16.83
C ILE A 9 -7.58 -7.93 16.74
N LEU A 10 -6.87 -7.88 17.86
CA LEU A 10 -5.45 -7.59 17.85
C LEU A 10 -4.68 -8.70 17.12
N ASP A 11 -3.75 -8.34 16.24
CA ASP A 11 -2.89 -9.35 15.62
C ASP A 11 -1.81 -9.80 16.61
N ARG A 12 -2.03 -10.97 17.22
CA ARG A 12 -1.10 -11.61 18.15
C ARG A 12 0.21 -12.06 17.50
N GLN A 13 0.32 -12.11 16.16
CA GLN A 13 1.59 -12.36 15.49
C GLN A 13 2.52 -11.15 15.55
N ILE A 14 1.96 -9.93 15.55
CA ILE A 14 2.71 -8.68 15.69
C ILE A 14 2.82 -8.27 17.16
N ILE A 15 1.68 -8.19 17.87
CA ILE A 15 1.62 -7.74 19.27
C ILE A 15 1.31 -8.92 20.19
N ASN A 16 2.34 -9.37 20.90
CA ASN A 16 2.27 -10.47 21.87
C ASN A 16 3.15 -10.16 23.08
N GLU A 17 3.26 -11.15 23.96
CA GLU A 17 4.02 -11.06 25.22
C GLU A 17 5.49 -10.67 25.02
N ASP A 18 6.07 -11.08 23.88
CA ASP A 18 7.48 -10.87 23.55
C ASP A 18 7.71 -9.51 22.87
N THR A 19 6.72 -8.99 22.14
CA THR A 19 6.86 -7.78 21.32
C THR A 19 6.25 -6.52 21.93
N ILE A 20 5.29 -6.63 22.86
CA ILE A 20 4.66 -5.45 23.50
C ILE A 20 5.67 -4.53 24.20
N SER A 21 6.76 -5.09 24.72
CA SER A 21 7.86 -4.32 25.34
C SER A 21 8.74 -3.56 24.33
N GLN A 22 8.62 -3.89 23.05
CA GLN A 22 9.33 -3.24 21.94
C GLN A 22 8.50 -2.11 21.31
N MET A 23 7.26 -1.92 21.76
CA MET A 23 6.44 -0.79 21.34
C MET A 23 6.93 0.49 22.02
N ASP A 24 7.17 1.51 21.21
CA ASP A 24 7.59 2.82 21.68
C ASP A 24 6.47 3.50 22.50
N ASP A 25 5.23 3.42 22.02
CA ASP A 25 4.05 3.99 22.68
C ASP A 25 2.77 3.23 22.28
N VAL A 26 2.27 2.38 23.18
CA VAL A 26 1.01 1.64 23.00
C VAL A 26 -0.19 2.59 22.89
N GLY A 27 -0.15 3.69 23.65
CA GLY A 27 -1.07 4.84 23.61
C GLY A 27 -1.36 5.30 22.19
N LEU A 28 -0.30 5.70 21.49
CA LEU A 28 -0.39 6.30 20.17
C LEU A 28 -0.60 5.28 19.07
N SER A 29 0.10 4.15 19.12
CA SER A 29 0.06 3.15 18.06
C SER A 29 -1.31 2.46 17.96
N VAL A 30 -2.01 2.27 19.08
CA VAL A 30 -3.29 1.56 19.13
C VAL A 30 -4.45 2.49 19.50
N PHE A 31 -4.40 3.12 20.66
CA PHE A 31 -5.57 3.79 21.22
C PHE A 31 -5.93 5.09 20.49
N ALA A 32 -4.94 5.93 20.16
CA ALA A 32 -5.19 7.18 19.43
C ALA A 32 -5.80 6.91 18.03
N LYS A 33 -5.31 5.87 17.34
CA LYS A 33 -5.82 5.46 16.03
C LYS A 33 -7.24 4.95 16.12
N LEU A 34 -7.53 4.06 17.07
CA LEU A 34 -8.88 3.56 17.31
C LEU A 34 -9.83 4.71 17.63
N CYS A 35 -9.42 5.67 18.45
CA CYS A 35 -10.24 6.85 18.74
C CYS A 35 -10.49 7.75 17.53
N GLY A 36 -9.53 7.88 16.62
CA GLY A 36 -9.71 8.62 15.37
C GLY A 36 -10.58 7.87 14.35
N ALA A 37 -10.40 6.56 14.23
CA ALA A 37 -11.07 5.72 13.23
C ALA A 37 -12.52 5.38 13.60
N ASN A 38 -12.84 5.29 14.89
CA ASN A 38 -14.11 4.78 15.38
C ASN A 38 -15.32 5.74 15.22
N ARG A 39 -15.23 6.80 14.40
CA ARG A 39 -16.30 7.78 14.09
C ARG A 39 -17.15 8.24 15.29
N GLY A 40 -16.65 8.10 16.52
CA GLY A 40 -17.43 8.07 17.74
C GLY A 40 -16.51 8.12 18.96
N ALA A 41 -16.83 9.00 19.90
CA ALA A 41 -15.99 9.33 21.05
C ALA A 41 -15.98 8.27 22.16
N PHE A 42 -16.49 7.05 21.88
CA PHE A 42 -16.87 6.11 22.93
C PHE A 42 -16.62 4.63 22.61
N VAL A 43 -16.42 3.83 23.66
CA VAL A 43 -16.40 2.36 23.66
C VAL A 43 -17.68 1.85 24.32
N LEU A 44 -18.37 0.91 23.68
CA LEU A 44 -19.50 0.22 24.29
C LEU A 44 -19.00 -1.10 24.88
N ASP A 45 -19.31 -1.34 26.16
CA ASP A 45 -19.11 -2.65 26.78
C ASP A 45 -20.49 -3.33 26.93
N PRO A 46 -20.84 -4.29 26.04
CA PRO A 46 -22.16 -4.94 26.05
C PRO A 46 -22.62 -5.52 27.40
N PRO A 47 -21.74 -6.08 28.26
CA PRO A 47 -22.12 -6.71 29.53
C PRO A 47 -22.67 -5.74 30.59
N ASP A 48 -22.23 -4.48 30.61
CA ASP A 48 -22.62 -3.53 31.66
C ASP A 48 -23.54 -2.39 31.16
N GLY A 49 -23.76 -2.31 29.84
CA GLY A 49 -24.66 -1.36 29.20
C GLY A 49 -24.18 0.09 29.27
N LYS A 50 -22.90 0.33 29.57
CA LYS A 50 -22.33 1.68 29.66
C LYS A 50 -21.57 2.06 28.39
N THR A 51 -21.48 3.37 28.21
CA THR A 51 -20.69 4.03 27.18
C THR A 51 -19.49 4.69 27.85
N TYR A 52 -18.29 4.29 27.46
CA TYR A 52 -17.03 4.77 28.00
C TYR A 52 -16.42 5.79 27.05
N GLY A 53 -15.72 6.81 27.56
CA GLY A 53 -14.92 7.67 26.69
C GLY A 53 -13.85 6.85 25.97
N CYS A 54 -13.41 7.28 24.79
CA CYS A 54 -12.53 6.46 23.96
C CYS A 54 -11.22 6.05 24.66
N LEU A 55 -10.68 6.86 25.57
CA LEU A 55 -9.47 6.50 26.32
C LEU A 55 -9.75 5.76 27.64
N SER A 56 -11.00 5.59 28.01
CA SER A 56 -11.43 4.92 29.24
C SER A 56 -11.57 3.42 29.01
N LEU A 57 -11.14 2.63 30.00
CA LEU A 57 -11.23 1.17 29.98
C LEU A 57 -12.36 0.71 30.92
N PRO A 58 -13.32 -0.08 30.43
CA PRO A 58 -14.27 -0.78 31.28
C PRO A 58 -13.58 -1.61 32.37
N GLU A 59 -14.14 -1.61 33.59
CA GLU A 59 -13.59 -2.42 34.70
C GLU A 59 -13.54 -3.92 34.37
N SER A 60 -14.46 -4.38 33.53
CA SER A 60 -14.54 -5.75 33.03
C SER A 60 -13.25 -6.18 32.34
N PHE A 61 -12.55 -5.29 31.63
CA PHE A 61 -11.31 -5.63 30.92
C PHE A 61 -10.20 -5.97 31.90
N SER A 62 -10.09 -5.20 32.99
CA SER A 62 -9.16 -5.50 34.08
C SER A 62 -9.55 -6.75 34.86
N ALA A 63 -10.85 -6.96 35.09
CA ALA A 63 -11.36 -8.15 35.77
C ALA A 63 -11.10 -9.43 34.98
N ASN A 64 -11.23 -9.40 33.65
CA ASN A 64 -10.99 -10.55 32.76
C ASN A 64 -9.54 -11.06 32.84
N VAL A 65 -8.59 -10.18 33.18
CA VAL A 65 -7.17 -10.51 33.35
C VAL A 65 -6.73 -10.59 34.82
N ASN A 66 -7.70 -10.66 35.75
CA ASN A 66 -7.51 -10.78 37.20
C ASN A 66 -6.70 -9.63 37.84
N LEU A 67 -6.89 -8.39 37.37
CA LEU A 67 -6.24 -7.21 37.96
C LEU A 67 -7.09 -6.57 39.05
N SER A 68 -6.44 -6.24 40.17
CA SER A 68 -7.01 -5.46 41.27
C SER A 68 -5.90 -4.60 41.92
N PRO A 69 -6.03 -3.26 41.92
CA PRO A 69 -7.18 -2.48 41.45
C PRO A 69 -7.33 -2.46 39.91
N PRO A 70 -8.54 -2.19 39.39
CA PRO A 70 -8.78 -2.04 37.94
C PRO A 70 -7.99 -0.87 37.35
N ILE A 71 -7.55 -1.02 36.10
CA ILE A 71 -6.96 0.04 35.30
C ILE A 71 -8.08 0.83 34.63
N ALA A 72 -8.16 2.13 34.92
CA ALA A 72 -9.28 2.97 34.52
C ALA A 72 -9.17 3.53 33.08
N ASP A 73 -7.96 3.66 32.55
CA ASP A 73 -7.71 4.28 31.25
C ASP A 73 -6.38 3.81 30.62
N THR A 74 -6.21 4.15 29.35
CA THR A 74 -5.05 3.76 28.52
C THR A 74 -3.73 4.38 28.99
N ALA A 75 -3.76 5.56 29.61
CA ALA A 75 -2.58 6.17 30.20
C ALA A 75 -2.11 5.39 31.44
N SER A 76 -3.05 4.98 32.30
CA SER A 76 -2.81 4.15 33.47
C SER A 76 -2.32 2.76 33.08
N LEU A 77 -2.81 2.19 31.97
CA LEU A 77 -2.31 0.93 31.41
C LEU A 77 -0.83 1.03 31.06
N THR A 78 -0.46 2.06 30.30
CA THR A 78 0.93 2.29 29.86
C THR A 78 1.86 2.48 31.05
N GLN A 79 1.45 3.27 32.05
CA GLN A 79 2.23 3.47 33.28
C GLN A 79 2.35 2.20 34.12
N ALA A 80 1.28 1.42 34.25
CA ALA A 80 1.29 0.18 35.02
C ALA A 80 2.20 -0.88 34.38
N PHE A 81 2.21 -0.97 33.04
CA PHE A 81 3.11 -1.86 32.32
C PHE A 81 4.57 -1.41 32.48
N ALA A 82 4.88 -0.13 32.27
CA ALA A 82 6.22 0.42 32.43
C ALA A 82 6.77 0.26 33.87
N ALA A 83 5.89 0.32 34.87
CA ALA A 83 6.25 0.09 36.27
C ALA A 83 6.41 -1.41 36.64
N GLY A 84 6.09 -2.33 35.72
CA GLY A 84 6.09 -3.78 35.99
C GLY A 84 4.97 -4.26 36.91
N ASN A 85 3.91 -3.45 37.09
CA ASN A 85 2.76 -3.79 37.93
C ASN A 85 1.80 -4.77 37.25
N ILE A 86 1.86 -4.85 35.92
CA ILE A 86 1.11 -5.81 35.10
C ILE A 86 2.08 -6.53 34.16
N THR A 87 1.74 -7.76 33.82
CA THR A 87 2.55 -8.56 32.88
C THR A 87 2.29 -8.17 31.43
N SER A 88 3.22 -8.54 30.53
CA SER A 88 3.03 -8.40 29.09
C SER A 88 1.73 -9.07 28.61
N SER A 89 1.47 -10.31 29.05
CA SER A 89 0.25 -11.06 28.68
C SER A 89 -1.03 -10.33 29.09
N GLN A 90 -1.10 -9.85 30.34
CA GLN A 90 -2.25 -9.06 30.81
C GLN A 90 -2.43 -7.77 30.02
N THR A 91 -1.34 -7.12 29.63
CA THR A 91 -1.38 -5.88 28.83
C THR A 91 -1.95 -6.16 27.45
N VAL A 92 -1.46 -7.20 26.76
CA VAL A 92 -1.93 -7.58 25.42
C VAL A 92 -3.40 -8.00 25.47
N ASP A 93 -3.84 -8.74 26.49
CA ASP A 93 -5.24 -9.14 26.64
C ASP A 93 -6.20 -7.96 26.87
N ILE A 94 -5.76 -6.93 27.61
CA ILE A 94 -6.53 -5.68 27.77
C ILE A 94 -6.63 -4.94 26.43
N ILE A 95 -5.52 -4.84 25.69
CA ILE A 95 -5.50 -4.18 24.37
C ILE A 95 -6.43 -4.91 23.40
N ASP A 96 -6.37 -6.24 23.35
CA ASP A 96 -7.21 -7.06 22.48
C ASP A 96 -8.70 -6.93 22.82
N SER A 97 -9.03 -6.90 24.11
CA SER A 97 -10.40 -6.62 24.60
C SER A 97 -10.88 -5.24 24.13
N TYR A 98 -10.01 -4.24 24.20
CA TYR A 98 -10.31 -2.88 23.77
C TYR A 98 -10.53 -2.78 22.25
N VAL A 99 -9.61 -3.34 21.44
CA VAL A 99 -9.74 -3.41 19.97
C VAL A 99 -11.07 -4.06 19.59
N SER A 100 -11.36 -5.22 20.17
CA SER A 100 -12.59 -5.97 19.91
C SER A 100 -13.85 -5.17 20.26
N ALA A 101 -13.85 -4.50 21.42
CA ALA A 101 -15.00 -3.71 21.87
C ALA A 101 -15.22 -2.45 21.03
N VAL A 102 -14.14 -1.76 20.64
CA VAL A 102 -14.20 -0.63 19.72
C VAL A 102 -14.89 -1.04 18.43
N TYR A 103 -14.43 -2.12 17.78
CA TYR A 103 -15.02 -2.54 16.51
C TYR A 103 -16.43 -3.13 16.65
N ALA A 104 -16.74 -3.79 17.76
CA ALA A 104 -18.12 -4.21 18.05
C ALA A 104 -19.08 -3.02 18.21
N SER A 105 -18.55 -1.85 18.61
CA SER A 105 -19.32 -0.61 18.74
C SER A 105 -19.45 0.20 17.45
N SER A 106 -18.61 -0.07 16.44
CA SER A 106 -18.70 0.58 15.13
C SER A 106 -19.73 -0.12 14.24
N GLY A 107 -20.65 0.65 13.64
CA GLY A 107 -21.57 0.10 12.63
C GLY A 107 -20.86 -0.26 11.32
N ASP A 108 -21.31 -1.33 10.65
CA ASP A 108 -20.92 -1.72 9.28
C ASP A 108 -19.41 -1.94 9.02
N VAL A 109 -18.64 -2.38 10.03
CA VAL A 109 -17.21 -2.72 9.88
C VAL A 109 -16.97 -3.72 8.74
N SER A 110 -17.86 -4.70 8.58
CA SER A 110 -17.80 -5.72 7.53
C SER A 110 -18.09 -5.21 6.11
N ALA A 111 -18.53 -3.96 5.95
CA ALA A 111 -18.78 -3.33 4.65
C ALA A 111 -17.66 -2.35 4.25
N ILE A 112 -16.63 -2.19 5.09
CA ILE A 112 -15.56 -1.20 4.90
C ILE A 112 -14.22 -1.96 4.78
N PRO A 113 -13.49 -1.84 3.66
CA PRO A 113 -12.22 -2.56 3.45
C PRO A 113 -11.13 -2.19 4.45
N TYR A 114 -11.21 -0.98 5.01
CA TYR A 114 -10.34 -0.46 6.07
C TYR A 114 -11.00 -0.52 7.45
N GLY A 115 -12.13 -1.22 7.56
CA GLY A 115 -12.96 -1.24 8.76
C GLY A 115 -12.24 -1.80 9.97
N CYS A 116 -11.24 -2.68 9.79
CA CYS A 116 -10.45 -3.27 10.86
C CYS A 116 -9.02 -2.70 11.00
N ASP A 117 -8.72 -1.52 10.43
CA ASP A 117 -7.36 -0.98 10.51
C ASP A 117 -7.04 -0.33 11.86
N VAL A 118 -5.93 -0.77 12.45
CA VAL A 118 -5.24 -0.10 13.56
C VAL A 118 -3.77 0.06 13.20
N ASN A 119 -3.44 0.88 12.18
CA ASN A 119 -2.07 1.01 11.68
C ASN A 119 -1.44 -0.36 11.32
N GLY A 120 -2.24 -1.30 10.81
CA GLY A 120 -1.81 -2.67 10.52
C GLY A 120 -1.65 -3.62 11.73
N LEU A 121 -1.95 -3.17 12.95
CA LEU A 121 -1.80 -3.94 14.20
C LEU A 121 -3.00 -4.85 14.54
N ALA A 122 -4.10 -4.70 13.81
CA ALA A 122 -5.30 -5.51 13.95
C ALA A 122 -5.52 -6.37 12.71
N THR A 123 -6.25 -7.47 12.88
CA THR A 123 -6.54 -8.45 11.83
C THR A 123 -7.99 -8.92 11.90
N LEU A 124 -8.50 -9.44 10.79
CA LEU A 124 -9.80 -10.10 10.72
C LEU A 124 -9.76 -11.52 11.28
N HIS A 125 -10.52 -11.78 12.35
CA HIS A 125 -10.75 -13.12 12.91
C HIS A 125 -12.11 -13.68 12.52
N GLY A 126 -12.23 -15.02 12.52
CA GLY A 126 -13.48 -15.70 12.20
C GLY A 126 -13.82 -15.72 10.71
N CYS A 127 -12.86 -15.42 9.84
CA CYS A 127 -12.98 -15.64 8.40
C CYS A 127 -13.13 -17.15 8.15
N ASN A 128 -14.30 -17.60 7.69
CA ASN A 128 -14.53 -18.98 7.25
C ASN A 128 -13.93 -19.25 5.86
N THR A 129 -13.05 -18.38 5.38
CA THR A 129 -12.61 -18.45 4.00
C THR A 129 -11.61 -19.57 3.85
N ASN A 130 -11.76 -20.30 2.75
CA ASN A 130 -10.69 -21.12 2.19
C ASN A 130 -9.52 -20.23 1.74
N ALA A 131 -9.44 -18.94 2.06
CA ALA A 131 -8.40 -18.02 1.59
C ALA A 131 -7.00 -18.52 1.91
N GLY A 132 -6.79 -19.10 3.10
CA GLY A 132 -5.53 -19.78 3.41
C GLY A 132 -5.23 -20.95 2.46
N ASP A 133 -6.25 -21.67 2.00
CA ASP A 133 -6.13 -22.74 0.99
C ASP A 133 -6.04 -22.18 -0.45
N LEU A 134 -6.68 -21.05 -0.77
CA LEU A 134 -6.65 -20.38 -2.08
C LEU A 134 -5.30 -19.70 -2.35
N THR A 135 -4.68 -19.11 -1.33
CA THR A 135 -3.30 -18.61 -1.38
C THR A 135 -2.33 -19.77 -1.60
N LYS A 136 -2.54 -20.90 -0.90
CA LYS A 136 -1.74 -22.14 -1.08
C LYS A 136 -1.94 -22.80 -2.44
N GLN A 137 -3.11 -22.63 -3.07
CA GLN A 137 -3.35 -23.11 -4.42
C GLN A 137 -2.60 -22.30 -5.49
N PHE A 138 -2.33 -21.02 -5.25
CA PHE A 138 -1.61 -20.16 -6.20
C PHE A 138 -0.12 -20.49 -6.29
N MET A 139 0.54 -20.64 -5.14
CA MET A 139 1.93 -21.07 -4.97
C MET A 139 1.98 -21.97 -3.74
N GLN A 140 2.20 -23.27 -3.94
CA GLN A 140 2.19 -24.32 -2.90
C GLN A 140 2.95 -23.91 -1.61
N ASP A 141 2.24 -23.32 -0.66
CA ASP A 141 2.71 -22.81 0.64
C ASP A 141 3.79 -21.70 0.63
N ASP A 142 3.95 -20.93 -0.46
CA ASP A 142 4.93 -19.83 -0.55
C ASP A 142 4.32 -18.50 -1.02
N VAL A 143 4.95 -17.38 -0.64
CA VAL A 143 4.54 -16.02 -1.05
C VAL A 143 5.17 -15.69 -2.41
N VAL A 144 4.40 -15.09 -3.32
CA VAL A 144 4.91 -14.56 -4.58
C VAL A 144 5.82 -13.38 -4.32
N ARG A 145 7.10 -13.53 -4.64
CA ARG A 145 8.11 -12.47 -4.62
C ARG A 145 8.51 -12.20 -6.06
N ALA A 146 7.72 -11.37 -6.71
CA ALA A 146 7.91 -11.06 -8.12
C ALA A 146 8.73 -9.79 -8.33
N VAL A 147 9.33 -9.71 -9.51
CA VAL A 147 9.88 -8.47 -10.07
C VAL A 147 9.34 -8.30 -11.50
N THR A 148 9.03 -7.06 -11.87
CA THR A 148 8.53 -6.76 -13.22
C THR A 148 9.68 -6.60 -14.21
N LEU A 149 9.55 -7.21 -15.40
CA LEU A 149 10.44 -6.97 -16.54
C LEU A 149 10.01 -5.70 -17.30
N ALA A 150 10.17 -4.55 -16.65
CA ALA A 150 9.74 -3.26 -17.17
C ALA A 150 10.45 -2.93 -18.50
N GLY A 151 9.70 -2.41 -19.47
CA GLY A 151 10.24 -1.98 -20.77
C GLY A 151 10.51 -3.11 -21.77
N ALA A 152 10.25 -4.38 -21.41
CA ALA A 152 10.51 -5.52 -22.29
C ALA A 152 9.60 -5.55 -23.53
N PHE A 153 8.29 -5.62 -23.33
CA PHE A 153 7.31 -5.66 -24.44
C PHE A 153 6.31 -4.51 -24.41
N VAL A 154 6.16 -3.87 -23.25
CA VAL A 154 5.34 -2.67 -23.05
C VAL A 154 6.27 -1.51 -22.72
N PRO A 155 6.13 -0.35 -23.36
CA PRO A 155 7.00 0.79 -23.11
C PRO A 155 7.02 1.20 -21.63
N ALA A 156 8.22 1.29 -21.05
CA ALA A 156 8.44 1.84 -19.71
C ALA A 156 9.66 2.75 -19.77
N LYS A 157 9.47 3.99 -20.26
CA LYS A 157 10.56 4.92 -20.57
C LYS A 157 11.50 5.17 -19.40
N TRP A 158 10.97 5.20 -18.17
CA TRP A 158 11.77 5.34 -16.97
C TRP A 158 12.80 4.21 -16.81
N ALA A 159 12.43 2.97 -17.16
CA ALA A 159 13.30 1.80 -17.07
C ALA A 159 14.29 1.73 -18.24
N THR A 160 13.97 2.36 -19.37
CA THR A 160 14.72 2.24 -20.63
C THR A 160 15.51 3.49 -21.00
N GLY A 161 15.70 4.43 -20.06
CA GLY A 161 16.42 5.68 -20.29
C GLY A 161 15.75 6.56 -21.35
N GLY A 162 14.42 6.56 -21.43
CA GLY A 162 13.61 7.31 -22.38
C GLY A 162 13.34 6.62 -23.72
N LYS A 163 13.93 5.43 -23.96
CA LYS A 163 13.81 4.72 -25.25
C LYS A 163 12.63 3.76 -25.28
N VAL A 164 11.95 3.65 -26.42
CA VAL A 164 11.03 2.53 -26.66
C VAL A 164 11.82 1.42 -27.34
N LEU A 165 11.92 0.24 -26.71
CA LEU A 165 12.65 -0.90 -27.26
C LEU A 165 11.80 -1.57 -28.35
N SER A 166 11.94 -1.10 -29.59
CA SER A 166 11.24 -1.67 -30.74
C SER A 166 11.93 -2.88 -31.35
N ASP A 167 13.23 -3.03 -31.12
CA ASP A 167 14.02 -4.19 -31.58
C ASP A 167 14.03 -5.26 -30.47
N MET A 168 13.62 -6.49 -30.81
CA MET A 168 13.54 -7.56 -29.83
C MET A 168 14.92 -8.10 -29.44
N GLU A 169 15.97 -7.83 -30.21
CA GLU A 169 17.35 -8.12 -29.78
C GLU A 169 17.77 -7.20 -28.63
N ASP A 170 17.31 -5.94 -28.58
CA ASP A 170 17.56 -5.05 -27.43
C ASP A 170 16.90 -5.60 -26.16
N VAL A 171 15.73 -6.22 -26.28
CA VAL A 171 15.04 -6.87 -25.15
C VAL A 171 15.83 -8.08 -24.64
N LYS A 172 16.37 -8.91 -25.54
CA LYS A 172 17.23 -10.05 -25.18
C LYS A 172 18.54 -9.62 -24.54
N GLN A 173 19.10 -8.49 -24.98
CA GLN A 173 20.29 -7.89 -24.37
C GLN A 173 19.98 -7.28 -23.01
N MET A 174 18.81 -6.64 -22.87
CA MET A 174 18.35 -6.11 -21.60
C MET A 174 18.18 -7.24 -20.58
N TYR A 175 17.54 -8.36 -20.91
CA TYR A 175 17.30 -9.44 -19.95
C TYR A 175 18.06 -10.72 -20.33
N SER A 176 19.26 -10.86 -19.78
CA SER A 176 20.17 -11.98 -20.01
C SER A 176 19.92 -13.14 -19.06
N ALA A 177 20.51 -14.31 -19.33
CA ALA A 177 20.44 -15.47 -18.42
C ALA A 177 20.95 -15.15 -17.00
N GLN A 178 22.01 -14.35 -16.90
CA GLN A 178 22.61 -13.95 -15.63
C GLN A 178 21.64 -13.15 -14.76
N ASP A 179 20.80 -12.31 -15.37
CA ASP A 179 19.79 -11.53 -14.63
C ASP A 179 18.83 -12.44 -13.85
N PHE A 180 18.37 -13.53 -14.48
CA PHE A 180 17.46 -14.48 -13.84
C PHE A 180 18.15 -15.27 -12.71
N GLU A 181 19.45 -15.58 -12.86
CA GLU A 181 20.24 -16.20 -11.79
C GLU A 181 20.41 -15.25 -10.58
N GLU A 182 20.65 -13.97 -10.84
CA GLU A 182 20.77 -12.92 -9.81
C GLU A 182 19.43 -12.67 -9.09
N MET A 183 18.31 -12.68 -9.81
CA MET A 183 16.96 -12.62 -9.23
C MET A 183 16.75 -13.73 -8.21
N VAL A 184 17.03 -14.98 -8.58
CA VAL A 184 16.93 -16.14 -7.67
C VAL A 184 17.90 -16.02 -6.50
N ALA A 185 19.12 -15.52 -6.75
CA ALA A 185 20.10 -15.30 -5.70
C ALA A 185 19.61 -14.30 -4.63
N LEU A 186 18.88 -13.26 -5.04
CA LEU A 186 18.25 -12.27 -4.16
C LEU A 186 17.02 -12.80 -3.42
N GLY A 187 16.37 -13.85 -3.94
CA GLY A 187 15.19 -14.49 -3.36
C GLY A 187 13.88 -14.23 -4.12
N VAL A 188 13.96 -13.66 -5.32
CA VAL A 188 12.83 -13.59 -6.26
C VAL A 188 12.47 -15.01 -6.69
N ASN A 189 11.18 -15.34 -6.70
CA ASN A 189 10.68 -16.64 -7.16
C ASN A 189 9.78 -16.53 -8.41
N THR A 190 9.43 -15.30 -8.82
CA THR A 190 8.50 -15.04 -9.91
C THR A 190 8.96 -13.83 -10.73
N VAL A 191 8.71 -13.83 -12.04
CA VAL A 191 8.80 -12.62 -12.86
C VAL A 191 7.42 -12.24 -13.38
N GLN A 192 7.12 -10.95 -13.34
CA GLN A 192 5.94 -10.39 -13.98
C GLN A 192 6.34 -9.80 -15.32
N ILE A 193 5.68 -10.20 -16.40
CA ILE A 193 6.03 -9.77 -17.75
C ILE A 193 4.83 -9.01 -18.34
N PRO A 194 4.89 -7.67 -18.39
CA PRO A 194 3.93 -6.86 -19.13
C PRO A 194 4.04 -7.19 -20.63
N VAL A 195 2.91 -7.54 -21.25
CA VAL A 195 2.81 -7.85 -22.67
C VAL A 195 1.58 -7.16 -23.29
N PRO A 196 1.67 -6.64 -24.52
CA PRO A 196 0.49 -6.15 -25.23
C PRO A 196 -0.56 -7.24 -25.44
N THR A 197 -1.84 -6.90 -25.32
CA THR A 197 -2.94 -7.87 -25.53
C THR A 197 -2.92 -8.52 -26.91
N ASP A 198 -2.41 -7.83 -27.93
CA ASP A 198 -2.37 -8.32 -29.31
C ASP A 198 -1.15 -9.17 -29.66
N MET A 199 -0.15 -9.24 -28.76
CA MET A 199 1.13 -9.94 -28.98
C MET A 199 0.97 -11.37 -29.50
N PHE A 200 -0.01 -12.11 -28.95
CA PHE A 200 -0.22 -13.52 -29.27
C PHE A 200 -1.08 -13.77 -30.51
N SER A 201 -1.75 -12.74 -31.05
CA SER A 201 -2.73 -12.90 -32.13
C SER A 201 -2.12 -13.13 -33.50
N ASN A 202 -0.90 -12.64 -33.72
CA ASN A 202 -0.24 -12.66 -35.02
C ASN A 202 0.99 -13.59 -35.06
N GLY A 203 1.44 -14.08 -33.90
CA GLY A 203 2.77 -14.67 -33.78
C GLY A 203 3.87 -13.69 -34.19
N GLY A 204 5.13 -14.11 -34.08
CA GLY A 204 6.27 -13.33 -34.57
C GLY A 204 7.34 -13.09 -33.52
N GLU A 205 8.22 -12.14 -33.82
CA GLU A 205 9.48 -11.91 -33.11
C GLU A 205 9.31 -11.63 -31.61
N ALA A 206 8.23 -10.93 -31.23
CA ALA A 206 7.91 -10.67 -29.83
C ALA A 206 7.60 -11.96 -29.06
N VAL A 207 6.81 -12.88 -29.64
CA VAL A 207 6.51 -14.19 -29.03
C VAL A 207 7.75 -15.08 -29.01
N GLU A 208 8.58 -15.05 -30.05
CA GLU A 208 9.87 -15.75 -30.07
C GLU A 208 10.80 -15.25 -28.96
N THR A 209 10.80 -13.96 -28.72
CA THR A 209 11.59 -13.32 -27.66
C THR A 209 11.04 -13.61 -26.27
N LEU A 210 9.72 -13.62 -26.10
CA LEU A 210 9.11 -14.12 -24.87
C LEU A 210 9.52 -15.57 -24.60
N ASN A 211 9.43 -16.45 -25.61
CA ASN A 211 9.88 -17.84 -25.48
C ASN A 211 11.38 -17.93 -25.14
N HIS A 212 12.21 -17.03 -25.66
CA HIS A 212 13.61 -16.94 -25.28
C HIS A 212 13.78 -16.60 -23.79
N LEU A 213 13.07 -15.60 -23.27
CA LEU A 213 13.08 -15.26 -21.84
C LEU A 213 12.53 -16.40 -20.97
N MET A 214 11.44 -17.05 -21.41
CA MET A 214 10.85 -18.22 -20.74
C MET A 214 11.87 -19.37 -20.61
N ASN A 215 12.78 -19.54 -21.57
CA ASN A 215 13.83 -20.55 -21.47
C ASN A 215 14.82 -20.24 -20.34
N HIS A 216 15.15 -18.97 -20.10
CA HIS A 216 16.02 -18.59 -18.97
C HIS A 216 15.29 -18.76 -17.65
N VAL A 217 14.05 -18.28 -17.55
CA VAL A 217 13.14 -18.49 -16.41
C VAL A 217 13.07 -19.97 -16.03
N ASN A 218 12.79 -20.84 -17.00
CA ASN A 218 12.69 -22.29 -16.77
C ASN A 218 13.99 -22.92 -16.25
N LYS A 219 15.15 -22.45 -16.74
CA LYS A 219 16.46 -22.99 -16.31
C LYS A 219 16.76 -22.71 -14.83
N VAL A 220 16.27 -21.59 -14.32
CA VAL A 220 16.44 -21.19 -12.91
C VAL A 220 15.17 -21.42 -12.07
N GLU A 221 14.19 -22.14 -12.63
CA GLU A 221 12.94 -22.54 -11.98
C GLU A 221 12.05 -21.39 -11.47
N LEU A 222 12.21 -20.18 -12.04
CA LEU A 222 11.34 -19.05 -11.76
C LEU A 222 9.92 -19.28 -12.32
N LYS A 223 8.92 -18.65 -11.70
CA LYS A 223 7.54 -18.63 -12.18
C LYS A 223 7.23 -17.36 -12.95
N VAL A 224 6.12 -17.35 -13.69
CA VAL A 224 5.74 -16.22 -14.55
C VAL A 224 4.29 -15.83 -14.32
N ILE A 225 4.08 -14.53 -14.16
CA ILE A 225 2.78 -13.87 -14.28
C ILE A 225 2.81 -13.06 -15.58
N LEU A 226 1.91 -13.36 -16.52
CA LEU A 226 1.75 -12.55 -17.71
C LEU A 226 0.76 -11.42 -17.41
N LEU A 227 1.21 -10.18 -17.55
CA LEU A 227 0.39 -8.99 -17.37
C LEU A 227 -0.04 -8.47 -18.74
N LEU A 228 -1.32 -8.64 -19.08
CA LEU A 228 -1.89 -8.10 -20.30
C LEU A 228 -2.12 -6.60 -20.16
N VAL A 229 -1.49 -5.82 -21.02
CA VAL A 229 -1.64 -4.37 -21.10
C VAL A 229 -2.34 -4.02 -22.39
N ASP A 230 -3.42 -3.25 -22.29
CA ASP A 230 -4.05 -2.66 -23.48
C ASP A 230 -3.13 -1.57 -24.04
N ASP A 231 -2.90 -1.58 -25.36
CA ASP A 231 -2.09 -0.54 -26.00
C ASP A 231 -2.86 0.78 -25.98
N ASP A 232 -2.35 1.77 -25.24
CA ASP A 232 -2.92 3.12 -25.18
C ASP A 232 -2.99 3.78 -26.57
N ASN A 233 -2.15 3.38 -27.55
CA ASN A 233 -2.25 3.87 -28.93
C ASN A 233 -3.46 3.28 -29.69
N VAL A 234 -4.01 2.18 -29.18
CA VAL A 234 -5.19 1.50 -29.72
C VAL A 234 -6.47 1.97 -29.04
N SER A 235 -6.41 2.59 -27.86
CA SER A 235 -7.58 3.19 -27.18
C SER A 235 -8.32 4.25 -28.03
N ASN A 236 -7.66 4.83 -29.05
CA ASN A 236 -8.24 5.75 -30.03
C ASN A 236 -8.82 5.07 -31.29
N LYS A 237 -8.66 3.75 -31.43
CA LYS A 237 -9.31 2.95 -32.47
C LYS A 237 -10.33 2.06 -31.79
N GLU A 238 -11.60 2.15 -32.18
CA GLU A 238 -12.62 1.19 -31.74
C GLU A 238 -12.17 -0.24 -32.12
N VAL A 239 -11.56 -0.96 -31.18
CA VAL A 239 -11.25 -2.37 -31.33
C VAL A 239 -12.59 -3.11 -31.24
N SER A 240 -12.94 -3.82 -32.30
CA SER A 240 -14.17 -4.61 -32.27
C SER A 240 -14.11 -5.65 -31.15
N GLU A 241 -15.25 -5.91 -30.50
CA GLU A 241 -15.39 -6.95 -29.45
C GLU A 241 -14.85 -8.33 -29.91
N LYS A 242 -14.96 -8.62 -31.21
CA LYS A 242 -14.43 -9.83 -31.83
C LYS A 242 -12.89 -9.90 -31.78
N GLU A 243 -12.21 -8.77 -31.95
CA GLU A 243 -10.75 -8.72 -31.91
C GLU A 243 -10.25 -8.82 -30.45
N VAL A 244 -10.89 -8.11 -29.51
CA VAL A 244 -10.61 -8.29 -28.06
C VAL A 244 -10.76 -9.76 -27.66
N THR A 245 -11.85 -10.40 -28.10
CA THR A 245 -12.09 -11.83 -27.82
C THR A 245 -10.96 -12.71 -28.36
N LYS A 246 -10.51 -12.45 -29.59
CA LYS A 246 -9.41 -13.19 -30.23
C LYS A 246 -8.09 -13.00 -29.48
N GLN A 247 -7.77 -11.77 -29.09
CA GLN A 247 -6.55 -11.40 -28.36
C GLN A 247 -6.48 -12.08 -27.00
N ILE A 248 -7.53 -11.95 -26.19
CA ILE A 248 -7.61 -12.61 -24.87
C ILE A 248 -7.59 -14.14 -25.01
N THR A 249 -8.26 -14.70 -26.02
CA THR A 249 -8.22 -16.15 -26.29
C THR A 249 -6.80 -16.64 -26.59
N ALA A 250 -6.05 -15.90 -27.40
CA ALA A 250 -4.68 -16.25 -27.77
C ALA A 250 -3.74 -16.18 -26.56
N ALA A 251 -3.84 -15.11 -25.76
CA ALA A 251 -3.09 -14.96 -24.52
C ALA A 251 -3.38 -16.07 -23.50
N ALA A 252 -4.67 -16.37 -23.27
CA ALA A 252 -5.09 -17.45 -22.37
C ALA A 252 -4.59 -18.81 -22.84
N SER A 253 -4.62 -19.06 -24.15
CA SER A 253 -4.11 -20.30 -24.75
C SER A 253 -2.60 -20.43 -24.54
N TYR A 254 -1.84 -19.35 -24.76
CA TYR A 254 -0.40 -19.33 -24.52
C TYR A 254 -0.08 -19.58 -23.04
N ALA A 255 -0.75 -18.87 -22.13
CA ALA A 255 -0.55 -19.05 -20.69
C ALA A 255 -0.83 -20.51 -20.26
N ASN A 256 -1.95 -21.07 -20.71
CA ASN A 256 -2.33 -22.45 -20.40
C ASN A 256 -1.33 -23.49 -20.97
N SER A 257 -0.83 -23.29 -22.20
CA SER A 257 0.17 -24.19 -22.81
C SER A 257 1.54 -24.14 -22.14
N ASN A 258 1.85 -23.08 -21.40
CA ASN A 258 3.12 -22.89 -20.69
C ASN A 258 3.01 -23.13 -19.17
N GLN A 259 1.92 -23.73 -18.69
CA GLN A 259 1.87 -24.25 -17.32
C GLN A 259 2.84 -25.44 -17.16
N PRO A 260 3.48 -25.61 -15.98
CA PRO A 260 3.28 -24.89 -14.72
C PRO A 260 4.26 -23.71 -14.51
N THR A 261 4.90 -23.20 -15.57
CA THR A 261 5.82 -22.06 -15.47
C THR A 261 5.04 -20.75 -15.44
N VAL A 262 4.08 -20.58 -16.35
CA VAL A 262 3.10 -19.48 -16.26
C VAL A 262 2.07 -19.86 -15.20
N ILE A 263 2.11 -19.19 -14.06
CA ILE A 263 1.25 -19.48 -12.92
C ILE A 263 -0.03 -18.64 -12.92
N ALA A 264 -0.04 -17.49 -13.60
CA ALA A 264 -1.24 -16.66 -13.71
C ALA A 264 -1.25 -15.76 -14.95
N LEU A 265 -2.45 -15.33 -15.31
CA LEU A 265 -2.70 -14.30 -16.31
C LEU A 265 -3.42 -13.12 -15.65
N GLN A 266 -2.77 -11.96 -15.59
CA GLN A 266 -3.44 -10.71 -15.21
C GLN A 266 -4.10 -10.10 -16.44
N ILE A 267 -5.43 -9.97 -16.39
CA ILE A 267 -6.23 -9.44 -17.50
C ILE A 267 -6.33 -7.92 -17.43
N PRO A 268 -6.61 -7.20 -18.54
CA PRO A 268 -6.58 -5.74 -18.55
C PRO A 268 -7.78 -5.10 -17.82
N SER A 269 -8.86 -5.85 -17.58
CA SER A 269 -10.09 -5.33 -16.98
C SER A 269 -10.88 -6.42 -16.27
N PRO A 270 -11.55 -6.13 -15.12
CA PRO A 270 -12.31 -7.12 -14.34
C PRO A 270 -13.69 -7.47 -14.95
N LEU A 271 -13.89 -7.27 -16.26
CA LEU A 271 -15.17 -7.52 -16.92
C LEU A 271 -15.50 -9.03 -16.95
N PRO A 272 -16.72 -9.46 -16.58
CA PRO A 272 -17.12 -10.87 -16.62
C PRO A 272 -16.98 -11.55 -17.98
N SER A 273 -17.10 -10.80 -19.08
CA SER A 273 -16.91 -11.32 -20.44
C SER A 273 -15.46 -11.76 -20.69
N ILE A 274 -14.48 -11.01 -20.20
CA ILE A 274 -13.04 -11.34 -20.34
C ILE A 274 -12.72 -12.58 -19.50
N ILE A 275 -13.24 -12.64 -18.26
CA ILE A 275 -13.10 -13.81 -17.38
C ILE A 275 -13.69 -15.06 -18.06
N GLY A 276 -14.89 -14.94 -18.63
CA GLY A 276 -15.56 -16.02 -19.35
C GLY A 276 -14.75 -16.55 -20.54
N ILE A 277 -14.06 -15.69 -21.28
CA ILE A 277 -13.16 -16.10 -22.37
C ILE A 277 -12.01 -16.94 -21.83
N VAL A 278 -11.31 -16.48 -20.80
CA VAL A 278 -10.17 -17.22 -20.22
C VAL A 278 -10.65 -18.57 -19.67
N ARG A 279 -11.78 -18.60 -18.98
CA ARG A 279 -12.37 -19.84 -18.44
C ARG A 279 -12.82 -20.84 -19.51
N SER A 280 -13.18 -20.36 -20.71
CA SER A 280 -13.47 -21.25 -21.84
C SER A 280 -12.24 -22.00 -22.36
N ILE A 281 -11.04 -21.46 -22.10
CA ILE A 281 -9.75 -22.07 -22.47
C ILE A 281 -9.21 -22.93 -21.35
N SER A 282 -9.24 -22.42 -20.11
CA SER A 282 -8.78 -23.15 -18.95
C SER A 282 -9.64 -22.85 -17.71
N PRO A 283 -10.33 -23.86 -17.15
CA PRO A 283 -11.15 -23.67 -15.97
C PRO A 283 -10.33 -23.44 -14.70
N THR A 284 -9.03 -23.72 -14.71
CA THR A 284 -8.15 -23.68 -13.52
C THR A 284 -6.96 -22.76 -13.66
N LEU A 285 -6.78 -22.05 -14.79
CA LEU A 285 -5.72 -21.05 -14.92
C LEU A 285 -5.98 -19.88 -13.96
N PRO A 286 -5.09 -19.56 -13.01
CA PRO A 286 -5.29 -18.40 -12.15
C PRO A 286 -5.40 -17.10 -12.96
N ILE A 287 -6.44 -16.31 -12.67
CA ILE A 287 -6.67 -14.99 -13.28
C ILE A 287 -6.51 -13.94 -12.19
N ILE A 288 -5.70 -12.92 -12.48
CA ILE A 288 -5.56 -11.75 -11.61
C ILE A 288 -6.37 -10.59 -12.22
N LEU A 289 -7.25 -9.99 -11.41
CA LEU A 289 -8.16 -8.93 -11.80
C LEU A 289 -7.65 -7.58 -11.30
N PRO A 290 -7.37 -6.60 -12.18
CA PRO A 290 -6.94 -5.29 -11.72
C PRO A 290 -8.10 -4.57 -11.02
N LEU A 291 -7.86 -4.12 -9.79
CA LEU A 291 -8.83 -3.40 -8.97
C LEU A 291 -8.22 -2.12 -8.39
N ASN A 292 -8.97 -1.03 -8.46
CA ASN A 292 -8.68 0.15 -7.66
C ASN A 292 -9.21 -0.02 -6.24
N LYS A 293 -8.53 0.56 -5.24
CA LYS A 293 -8.94 0.51 -3.82
C LYS A 293 -10.41 0.92 -3.60
N GLY A 294 -10.92 1.88 -4.38
CA GLY A 294 -12.32 2.32 -4.33
C GLY A 294 -13.35 1.34 -4.91
N GLN A 295 -12.91 0.35 -5.70
CA GLN A 295 -13.79 -0.64 -6.36
C GLN A 295 -14.01 -1.90 -5.51
N ILE A 296 -13.20 -2.12 -4.47
CA ILE A 296 -13.22 -3.31 -3.60
C ILE A 296 -14.64 -3.62 -3.10
N ASN A 297 -15.39 -2.59 -2.68
CA ASN A 297 -16.74 -2.77 -2.16
C ASN A 297 -17.78 -3.09 -3.25
N ALA A 298 -17.64 -2.47 -4.42
CA ALA A 298 -18.57 -2.59 -5.52
C ALA A 298 -18.33 -3.86 -6.37
N LEU A 299 -17.28 -4.62 -6.09
CA LEU A 299 -16.95 -5.84 -6.82
C LEU A 299 -18.06 -6.88 -6.66
N SER A 300 -18.66 -7.25 -7.79
CA SER A 300 -19.66 -8.30 -7.93
C SER A 300 -19.26 -9.22 -9.06
N ILE A 301 -18.55 -10.30 -8.70
CA ILE A 301 -18.11 -11.34 -9.63
C ILE A 301 -18.60 -12.67 -9.06
N PRO A 302 -19.07 -13.62 -9.91
CA PRO A 302 -19.43 -14.95 -9.44
C PRO A 302 -18.26 -15.62 -8.69
N PRO A 303 -18.54 -16.46 -7.66
CA PRO A 303 -17.49 -17.19 -6.95
C PRO A 303 -16.67 -18.07 -7.90
N ASP A 304 -15.35 -17.99 -7.78
CA ASP A 304 -14.39 -18.72 -8.60
C ASP A 304 -13.07 -18.82 -7.84
N GLU A 305 -12.64 -20.05 -7.54
CA GLU A 305 -11.48 -20.35 -6.69
C GLU A 305 -10.14 -19.98 -7.35
N TYR A 306 -10.13 -19.69 -8.64
CA TYR A 306 -8.93 -19.30 -9.39
C TYR A 306 -8.95 -17.82 -9.78
N LEU A 307 -9.74 -16.99 -9.09
CA LEU A 307 -9.71 -15.53 -9.21
C LEU A 307 -8.95 -14.89 -8.06
N TYR A 308 -8.10 -13.94 -8.44
CA TYR A 308 -7.26 -13.17 -7.55
C TYR A 308 -7.44 -11.70 -7.87
N ALA A 309 -7.29 -10.84 -6.87
CA ALA A 309 -7.34 -9.40 -7.05
C ALA A 309 -5.91 -8.86 -7.22
N SER A 310 -5.75 -7.87 -8.08
CA SER A 310 -4.55 -7.04 -8.17
C SER A 310 -4.87 -5.68 -7.55
N LEU A 311 -4.06 -5.26 -6.59
CA LEU A 311 -4.08 -3.90 -6.07
C LEU A 311 -2.86 -3.13 -6.53
N ASP A 312 -3.07 -1.87 -6.88
CA ASP A 312 -2.01 -0.89 -7.05
C ASP A 312 -1.68 -0.24 -5.70
N ALA A 313 -0.39 -0.25 -5.36
CA ALA A 313 0.14 0.30 -4.12
C ALA A 313 1.06 1.52 -4.35
N SER A 314 0.92 2.17 -5.51
CA SER A 314 1.76 3.31 -5.89
C SER A 314 1.63 4.48 -4.93
N SER A 315 2.78 4.95 -4.43
CA SER A 315 2.96 6.20 -3.68
C SER A 315 3.04 7.43 -4.59
N THR A 316 2.69 7.29 -5.88
CA THR A 316 2.91 8.31 -6.92
C THR A 316 1.68 8.53 -7.80
N SER A 317 0.53 7.99 -7.38
CA SER A 317 -0.67 7.92 -8.23
C SER A 317 -1.53 9.20 -8.22
N SER A 318 -1.39 10.03 -7.18
CA SER A 318 -2.16 11.28 -7.04
C SER A 318 -1.30 12.50 -6.74
N VAL A 319 -1.85 13.69 -6.99
CA VAL A 319 -1.16 14.97 -6.67
C VAL A 319 -0.86 15.07 -5.17
N SER A 320 -1.79 14.61 -4.32
CA SER A 320 -1.59 14.58 -2.87
C SER A 320 -0.46 13.65 -2.44
N ASP A 321 -0.13 12.65 -3.24
CA ASP A 321 0.94 11.71 -2.93
C ASP A 321 2.32 12.27 -3.27
N VAL A 322 2.42 13.11 -4.31
CA VAL A 322 3.71 13.54 -4.88
C VAL A 322 4.07 15.00 -4.56
N ALA A 323 3.08 15.88 -4.42
CA ALA A 323 3.30 17.33 -4.35
C ALA A 323 4.11 17.74 -3.11
N SER A 324 5.08 18.64 -3.31
CA SER A 324 5.96 19.14 -2.26
C SER A 324 6.58 20.49 -2.66
N SER A 325 6.64 21.44 -1.74
CA SER A 325 7.19 22.77 -2.00
C SER A 325 8.63 22.96 -1.50
N ASP A 326 9.08 22.11 -0.59
CA ASP A 326 10.38 22.18 0.06
C ASP A 326 10.81 20.81 0.62
N SER A 327 12.07 20.73 1.07
CA SER A 327 12.66 19.52 1.65
C SER A 327 11.88 18.99 2.87
N VAL A 328 11.32 19.89 3.68
CA VAL A 328 10.50 19.49 4.84
C VAL A 328 9.24 18.77 4.38
N SER A 329 8.60 19.28 3.32
CA SER A 329 7.43 18.68 2.70
C SER A 329 7.76 17.31 2.09
N ASP A 330 8.94 17.14 1.49
CA ASP A 330 9.40 15.83 0.99
C ASP A 330 9.60 14.82 2.13
N ARG A 331 10.18 15.24 3.26
CA ARG A 331 10.31 14.38 4.45
C ARG A 331 8.94 14.03 5.06
N MET A 332 8.01 14.98 5.10
CA MET A 332 6.63 14.73 5.53
C MET A 332 5.92 13.75 4.61
N LYS A 333 6.14 13.85 3.30
CA LYS A 333 5.62 12.93 2.27
C LYS A 333 6.17 11.52 2.48
N MET A 334 7.48 11.37 2.70
CA MET A 334 8.10 10.09 3.05
C MET A 334 7.48 9.47 4.31
N PHE A 335 7.37 10.27 5.39
CA PHE A 335 6.75 9.85 6.65
C PHE A 335 5.27 9.43 6.46
N TYR A 336 4.53 10.16 5.63
CA TYR A 336 3.15 9.84 5.27
C TYR A 336 3.05 8.47 4.59
N HIS A 337 3.84 8.23 3.54
CA HIS A 337 3.84 6.96 2.82
C HIS A 337 4.25 5.80 3.74
N GLU A 338 5.29 5.98 4.55
CA GLU A 338 5.72 4.99 5.53
C GLU A 338 4.64 4.66 6.57
N SER A 339 3.86 5.67 6.99
CA SER A 339 2.74 5.50 7.93
C SER A 339 1.56 4.73 7.34
N LEU A 340 1.31 4.86 6.03
CA LEU A 340 0.15 4.27 5.38
C LEU A 340 0.36 2.82 4.94
N VAL A 341 1.60 2.39 4.69
CA VAL A 341 1.86 1.06 4.12
C VAL A 341 1.32 -0.08 5.00
N CYS A 342 1.38 0.04 6.33
CA CYS A 342 0.84 -1.00 7.22
C CYS A 342 -0.70 -1.07 7.17
N ILE A 343 -1.36 0.02 6.77
CA ILE A 343 -2.83 0.12 6.63
C ILE A 343 -3.32 -0.65 5.40
N ASP A 344 -2.48 -0.80 4.37
CA ASP A 344 -2.82 -1.57 3.16
C ASP A 344 -3.06 -3.06 3.42
N ARG A 345 -2.73 -3.54 4.63
CA ARG A 345 -3.11 -4.86 5.12
C ARG A 345 -4.63 -5.07 5.11
N SER A 346 -5.40 -4.08 5.55
CA SER A 346 -6.85 -4.22 5.72
C SER A 346 -7.58 -4.57 4.42
N PRO A 347 -7.38 -3.87 3.29
CA PRO A 347 -8.01 -4.26 2.03
C PRO A 347 -7.52 -5.62 1.51
N ILE A 348 -6.28 -6.05 1.80
CA ILE A 348 -5.76 -7.38 1.46
C ILE A 348 -6.56 -8.46 2.21
N GLU A 349 -6.66 -8.34 3.53
CA GLU A 349 -7.41 -9.30 4.35
C GLU A 349 -8.90 -9.26 4.06
N TYR A 350 -9.47 -8.07 3.83
CA TYR A 350 -10.89 -7.90 3.53
C TYR A 350 -11.28 -8.65 2.26
N MET A 351 -10.50 -8.51 1.19
CA MET A 351 -10.76 -9.21 -0.08
C MET A 351 -10.68 -10.73 0.09
N ALA A 352 -9.67 -11.21 0.81
CA ALA A 352 -9.53 -12.62 1.13
C ALA A 352 -10.69 -13.15 2.02
N CYS A 353 -11.16 -12.35 2.98
CA CYS A 353 -12.13 -12.78 4.01
C CYS A 353 -13.60 -12.61 3.62
N TYR A 354 -13.94 -11.55 2.88
CA TYR A 354 -15.33 -11.21 2.54
C TYR A 354 -15.68 -11.41 1.07
N LYS A 355 -14.66 -11.50 0.19
CA LYS A 355 -14.85 -11.68 -1.25
C LYS A 355 -14.29 -13.00 -1.78
N ASP A 356 -13.70 -13.83 -0.91
CA ASP A 356 -13.01 -15.09 -1.27
C ASP A 356 -12.00 -14.91 -2.43
N MET A 357 -11.34 -13.75 -2.48
CA MET A 357 -10.47 -13.36 -3.58
C MET A 357 -9.14 -12.84 -3.01
N PRO A 358 -8.11 -13.70 -2.88
CA PRO A 358 -6.82 -13.27 -2.36
C PRO A 358 -6.18 -12.18 -3.24
N VAL A 359 -5.39 -11.31 -2.61
CA VAL A 359 -4.81 -10.12 -3.26
C VAL A 359 -3.33 -10.31 -3.58
N TYR A 360 -2.93 -9.95 -4.79
CA TYR A 360 -1.57 -9.78 -5.25
C TYR A 360 -1.30 -8.28 -5.50
N VAL A 361 -0.20 -7.74 -4.98
CA VAL A 361 0.18 -6.34 -5.24
C VAL A 361 1.01 -6.28 -6.52
N SER A 362 0.36 -6.03 -7.65
CA SER A 362 0.99 -6.17 -8.98
C SER A 362 1.80 -4.95 -9.42
N SER A 363 1.58 -3.78 -8.80
CA SER A 363 2.20 -2.51 -9.19
C SER A 363 2.37 -1.57 -8.00
N GLY A 364 3.25 -0.59 -8.16
CA GLY A 364 3.47 0.48 -7.18
C GLY A 364 4.35 0.09 -5.99
N PHE A 365 4.88 -1.14 -5.96
CA PHE A 365 5.91 -1.51 -5.01
C PHE A 365 7.31 -1.11 -5.52
N ASP A 366 7.71 0.08 -5.09
CA ASP A 366 9.09 0.57 -5.12
C ASP A 366 9.37 1.51 -3.94
N LEU A 367 10.53 2.18 -3.94
CA LEU A 367 10.95 3.14 -2.92
C LEU A 367 10.74 4.60 -3.35
N ALA A 368 10.10 4.84 -4.49
CA ALA A 368 9.78 6.19 -4.95
C ALA A 368 8.61 6.75 -4.13
N ILE A 369 8.68 8.05 -3.84
CA ILE A 369 7.59 8.82 -3.20
C ILE A 369 7.16 10.02 -4.06
N ASP A 370 7.63 10.04 -5.29
CA ASP A 370 7.38 11.03 -6.33
C ASP A 370 7.36 10.34 -7.69
N ASP A 371 6.81 11.02 -8.69
CA ASP A 371 6.73 10.55 -10.07
C ASP A 371 7.82 11.16 -10.96
N CYS A 372 8.96 11.57 -10.39
CA CYS A 372 10.03 12.27 -11.13
C CYS A 372 10.72 11.43 -12.19
N VAL A 373 10.54 10.11 -12.15
CA VAL A 373 10.87 9.20 -13.23
C VAL A 373 10.21 9.57 -14.57
N ASN A 374 9.10 10.30 -14.53
CA ASN A 374 8.31 10.72 -15.68
C ASN A 374 8.58 12.18 -16.10
N VAL A 375 9.60 12.86 -15.57
CA VAL A 375 9.85 14.30 -15.84
C VAL A 375 9.96 14.65 -17.34
N ASN A 376 10.34 13.68 -18.16
CA ASN A 376 10.48 13.82 -19.60
C ASN A 376 9.24 13.42 -20.40
N ASP A 377 8.15 12.99 -19.73
CA ASP A 377 6.90 12.65 -20.38
C ASP A 377 6.02 13.88 -20.61
N GLY A 378 5.31 13.90 -21.73
CA GLY A 378 4.60 15.10 -22.20
C GLY A 378 3.38 15.49 -21.35
N ASP A 379 2.85 14.57 -20.57
CA ASP A 379 1.72 14.73 -19.66
C ASP A 379 2.13 14.88 -18.18
N PHE A 380 3.44 14.83 -17.91
CA PHE A 380 3.99 15.06 -16.59
C PHE A 380 3.69 16.48 -16.11
N LYS A 381 3.47 16.60 -14.80
CA LYS A 381 3.25 17.88 -14.13
C LYS A 381 4.17 17.98 -12.92
N ASP A 382 5.00 19.02 -12.94
CA ASP A 382 5.81 19.36 -11.80
C ASP A 382 4.99 20.18 -10.78
N TYR A 383 4.85 19.62 -9.60
CA TYR A 383 4.26 20.21 -8.39
C TYR A 383 5.34 20.63 -7.38
N GLY A 384 6.59 20.74 -7.82
CA GLY A 384 7.77 21.09 -7.02
C GLY A 384 8.54 19.87 -6.50
N GLN A 385 8.20 18.65 -6.92
CA GLN A 385 8.70 17.40 -6.34
C GLN A 385 10.03 16.89 -6.90
N CYS A 386 10.51 17.42 -8.03
CA CYS A 386 11.66 16.83 -8.74
C CYS A 386 12.98 17.56 -8.61
N ASP A 387 12.98 18.83 -8.22
CA ASP A 387 14.20 19.66 -8.21
C ASP A 387 15.15 19.36 -7.03
N ARG A 388 14.79 18.42 -6.14
CA ARG A 388 15.49 18.18 -4.86
C ARG A 388 15.94 16.73 -4.65
N PHE A 389 15.92 15.89 -5.69
CA PHE A 389 16.35 14.50 -5.56
C PHE A 389 17.79 14.37 -5.01
N ASP A 390 18.68 15.27 -5.42
CA ASP A 390 20.08 15.33 -4.97
C ASP A 390 20.21 15.49 -3.45
N GLU A 391 19.24 16.13 -2.77
CA GLU A 391 19.23 16.25 -1.31
C GLU A 391 19.03 14.90 -0.60
N THR A 392 18.50 13.92 -1.33
CA THR A 392 18.24 12.56 -0.83
C THR A 392 19.44 11.62 -0.98
N VAL A 393 20.42 12.00 -1.82
CA VAL A 393 21.58 11.16 -2.14
C VAL A 393 22.59 11.23 -0.99
N GLY A 394 22.93 10.07 -0.42
CA GLY A 394 23.86 9.97 0.71
C GLY A 394 23.34 10.54 2.03
N SER A 395 22.03 10.75 2.14
CA SER A 395 21.37 11.17 3.38
C SER A 395 21.03 9.95 4.24
N ASP A 396 21.63 9.88 5.43
CA ASP A 396 21.34 8.85 6.43
C ASP A 396 19.86 8.83 6.83
N TRP A 397 19.20 10.01 6.82
CA TRP A 397 17.77 10.10 7.08
C TRP A 397 16.97 9.39 5.98
N TRP A 398 17.20 9.75 4.72
CA TRP A 398 16.49 9.16 3.59
C TRP A 398 16.74 7.66 3.46
N GLU A 399 17.98 7.20 3.64
CA GLU A 399 18.29 5.77 3.61
C GLU A 399 17.55 4.98 4.68
N ARG A 400 17.53 5.47 5.91
CA ARG A 400 16.85 4.82 7.04
C ARG A 400 15.33 4.75 6.83
N HIS A 401 14.72 5.83 6.37
CA HIS A 401 13.28 5.85 6.09
C HIS A 401 12.92 4.98 4.88
N ARG A 402 13.74 4.96 3.83
CA ARG A 402 13.55 4.06 2.67
C ARG A 402 13.64 2.59 3.06
N LYS A 403 14.59 2.22 3.94
CA LYS A 403 14.68 0.86 4.53
C LYS A 403 13.40 0.51 5.29
N SER A 404 12.94 1.40 6.16
CA SER A 404 11.71 1.17 6.92
C SER A 404 10.48 1.06 6.00
N LEU A 405 10.36 1.92 4.97
CA LEU A 405 9.28 1.85 3.99
C LEU A 405 9.26 0.50 3.27
N VAL A 406 10.42 0.02 2.79
CA VAL A 406 10.47 -1.23 2.04
C VAL A 406 10.20 -2.43 2.94
N GLU A 407 10.68 -2.43 4.19
CA GLU A 407 10.40 -3.49 5.17
C GLU A 407 8.90 -3.57 5.52
N ARG A 408 8.23 -2.42 5.69
CA ARG A 408 6.78 -2.35 5.87
C ARG A 408 6.03 -2.85 4.64
N LYS A 409 6.47 -2.49 3.42
CA LYS A 409 5.84 -2.95 2.17
C LYS A 409 6.00 -4.46 2.02
N LEU A 410 7.19 -4.99 2.28
CA LEU A 410 7.47 -6.42 2.28
C LEU A 410 6.58 -7.15 3.28
N TYR A 411 6.46 -6.66 4.51
CA TYR A 411 5.59 -7.26 5.51
C TYR A 411 4.14 -7.30 5.03
N THR A 412 3.57 -6.13 4.76
CA THR A 412 2.15 -5.98 4.45
C THR A 412 1.76 -6.77 3.21
N TYR A 413 2.53 -6.65 2.13
CA TYR A 413 2.16 -7.26 0.86
C TYR A 413 2.40 -8.78 0.86
N SER A 414 3.23 -9.29 1.77
CA SER A 414 3.39 -10.73 2.00
C SER A 414 2.23 -11.38 2.76
N LEU A 415 1.31 -10.60 3.34
CA LEU A 415 0.09 -11.13 3.96
C LEU A 415 -0.96 -11.55 2.92
N GLY A 416 -0.83 -11.08 1.68
CA GLY A 416 -1.63 -11.52 0.54
C GLY A 416 -1.03 -12.74 -0.18
N VAL A 417 -1.28 -12.82 -1.48
CA VAL A 417 -0.60 -13.75 -2.41
C VAL A 417 0.87 -13.37 -2.57
N GLY A 418 1.18 -12.08 -2.47
CA GLY A 418 2.53 -11.54 -2.62
C GLY A 418 2.52 -10.25 -3.42
N PHE A 419 3.66 -9.95 -4.04
CA PHE A 419 3.91 -8.64 -4.67
C PHE A 419 4.80 -8.73 -5.91
N SER A 420 4.78 -7.66 -6.71
CA SER A 420 5.75 -7.38 -7.77
C SER A 420 6.48 -6.08 -7.52
N PHE A 421 7.82 -6.12 -7.44
CA PHE A 421 8.62 -4.90 -7.45
C PHE A 421 8.62 -4.25 -8.86
N SER A 422 8.59 -2.92 -8.92
CA SER A 422 8.32 -2.14 -10.15
C SER A 422 9.24 -2.45 -11.35
N GLY A 423 10.50 -2.78 -11.11
CA GLY A 423 11.42 -3.19 -12.18
C GLY A 423 12.65 -3.92 -11.66
N TRP A 424 13.24 -4.78 -12.50
CA TRP A 424 14.49 -5.46 -12.16
C TRP A 424 15.71 -4.55 -12.28
N LYS A 425 15.90 -3.93 -13.46
CA LYS A 425 17.04 -3.07 -13.77
C LYS A 425 16.72 -2.01 -14.82
N LEU A 426 17.61 -1.02 -14.91
CA LEU A 426 17.58 0.02 -15.93
C LEU A 426 18.37 -0.42 -17.20
N TYR A 427 17.87 -0.04 -18.37
CA TYR A 427 18.52 -0.32 -19.66
C TYR A 427 19.77 0.52 -19.84
N GLY A 428 20.85 -0.13 -20.27
CA GLY A 428 22.14 0.55 -20.51
C GLY A 428 22.90 0.93 -19.24
N ASP A 429 22.44 0.46 -18.08
CA ASP A 429 23.13 0.68 -16.80
C ASP A 429 24.21 -0.39 -16.59
N ASP A 430 25.47 0.04 -16.62
CA ASP A 430 26.62 -0.82 -16.41
C ASP A 430 26.73 -1.22 -14.93
N ASN A 431 27.18 -2.44 -14.65
CA ASN A 431 27.27 -2.97 -13.28
C ASN A 431 28.19 -2.15 -12.34
N SER A 432 28.97 -1.18 -12.85
CA SER A 432 29.88 -0.35 -12.06
C SER A 432 29.17 0.63 -11.13
N ASP A 433 27.94 1.04 -11.47
CA ASP A 433 27.19 2.08 -10.74
C ASP A 433 26.01 1.49 -9.94
N SER A 434 25.94 0.15 -9.89
CA SER A 434 24.93 -0.59 -9.14
C SER A 434 25.01 -0.29 -7.65
N GLY A 435 23.87 0.04 -7.04
CA GLY A 435 23.77 0.33 -5.60
C GLY A 435 24.02 1.80 -5.22
N VAL A 436 24.29 2.68 -6.19
CA VAL A 436 24.30 4.13 -5.97
C VAL A 436 22.95 4.70 -6.42
N ILE A 437 22.12 5.13 -5.47
CA ILE A 437 20.80 5.71 -5.74
C ILE A 437 20.95 7.21 -6.04
N ASP A 438 21.30 7.54 -7.28
CA ASP A 438 21.58 8.89 -7.79
C ASP A 438 20.53 9.42 -8.79
N SER A 439 19.48 8.63 -9.04
CA SER A 439 18.35 9.07 -9.87
C SER A 439 17.02 8.49 -9.36
N PRO A 440 15.88 9.16 -9.63
CA PRO A 440 14.56 8.64 -9.28
C PRO A 440 14.31 7.23 -9.82
N ALA A 441 14.79 6.92 -11.04
CA ALA A 441 14.56 5.64 -11.68
C ALA A 441 15.20 4.47 -10.92
N LYS A 442 16.33 4.70 -10.23
CA LYS A 442 17.00 3.68 -9.42
C LYS A 442 16.21 3.30 -8.16
N LEU A 443 15.29 4.15 -7.67
CA LEU A 443 14.37 3.77 -6.57
C LEU A 443 13.32 2.74 -7.00
N SER A 444 13.00 2.68 -8.31
CA SER A 444 12.11 1.70 -8.91
C SER A 444 12.84 0.47 -9.47
N CYS A 445 14.15 0.39 -9.26
CA CYS A 445 15.00 -0.72 -9.68
C CYS A 445 15.37 -1.63 -8.51
N LEU A 446 14.91 -2.89 -8.54
CA LEU A 446 15.18 -3.86 -7.47
C LEU A 446 16.67 -4.14 -7.31
N ARG A 447 17.41 -4.25 -8.43
CA ARG A 447 18.84 -4.55 -8.41
C ARG A 447 19.62 -3.45 -7.69
N ASP A 448 19.34 -2.18 -7.99
CA ASP A 448 20.01 -1.04 -7.37
C ASP A 448 19.61 -0.88 -5.90
N VAL A 449 18.32 -0.99 -5.58
CA VAL A 449 17.82 -0.92 -4.21
C VAL A 449 18.43 -2.02 -3.33
N ALA A 450 18.56 -3.24 -3.85
CA ALA A 450 19.21 -4.34 -3.13
C ALA A 450 20.72 -4.11 -2.98
N ALA A 451 21.40 -3.68 -4.05
CA ALA A 451 22.84 -3.40 -4.01
C ALA A 451 23.19 -2.22 -3.07
N ALA A 452 22.30 -1.25 -2.94
CA ALA A 452 22.40 -0.14 -1.99
C ALA A 452 22.19 -0.57 -0.52
N GLY A 453 21.81 -1.83 -0.28
CA GLY A 453 21.49 -2.33 1.06
C GLY A 453 20.24 -1.68 1.65
N LEU A 454 19.34 -1.17 0.81
CA LEU A 454 18.04 -0.62 1.22
C LEU A 454 16.98 -1.71 1.41
N LEU A 455 17.16 -2.88 0.81
CA LEU A 455 16.27 -4.03 0.89
C LEU A 455 17.03 -5.24 1.44
N SER A 456 16.45 -5.90 2.44
CA SER A 456 16.91 -7.19 2.95
C SER A 456 16.74 -8.31 1.91
N SER A 457 17.44 -9.43 2.08
CA SER A 457 17.23 -10.58 1.18
C SER A 457 15.76 -11.00 1.20
N LEU A 458 15.22 -11.31 0.02
CA LEU A 458 13.84 -11.79 -0.14
C LEU A 458 13.70 -13.28 0.19
N LYS A 459 14.82 -13.98 0.42
CA LYS A 459 14.83 -15.39 0.82
C LYS A 459 14.21 -15.51 2.21
N PRO A 460 13.24 -16.41 2.42
CA PRO A 460 12.64 -16.58 3.72
C PRO A 460 13.67 -17.22 4.66
N THR A 461 14.23 -16.47 5.59
CA THR A 461 14.88 -17.08 6.76
C THR A 461 13.86 -17.12 7.90
N GLY A 462 13.86 -18.20 8.70
CA GLY A 462 12.84 -18.41 9.75
C GLY A 462 12.81 -17.33 10.84
N ASN A 463 13.78 -16.41 10.88
CA ASN A 463 13.81 -15.25 11.77
C ASN A 463 13.28 -13.96 11.10
N ASP A 464 13.17 -13.92 9.76
CA ASP A 464 12.83 -12.69 9.02
C ASP A 464 11.37 -12.30 9.23
N SER A 465 10.44 -13.26 9.34
CA SER A 465 9.01 -12.95 9.52
C SER A 465 8.74 -12.17 10.81
N LYS A 466 9.48 -12.46 11.89
CA LYS A 466 9.38 -11.71 13.16
C LYS A 466 10.02 -10.33 13.06
N SER A 467 11.15 -10.18 12.37
CA SER A 467 11.82 -8.88 12.22
C SER A 467 11.06 -7.93 11.28
N VAL A 468 10.50 -8.47 10.20
CA VAL A 468 9.76 -7.71 9.18
C VAL A 468 8.39 -7.31 9.72
N ALA A 469 7.71 -8.19 10.49
CA ALA A 469 6.49 -7.84 11.22
C ALA A 469 6.71 -6.73 12.27
N ALA A 470 7.88 -6.68 12.90
CA ALA A 470 8.24 -5.62 13.83
C ALA A 470 8.31 -4.23 13.16
N SER A 471 8.48 -4.17 11.83
CA SER A 471 8.46 -2.90 11.10
C SER A 471 7.12 -2.17 11.21
N CYS A 472 6.00 -2.92 11.30
CA CYS A 472 4.68 -2.34 11.53
C CYS A 472 4.31 -2.22 13.02
N LEU A 473 5.12 -2.77 13.94
CA LEU A 473 4.87 -2.69 15.38
C LEU A 473 4.89 -1.26 15.90
N ASN A 474 5.80 -0.45 15.36
CA ASN A 474 5.94 0.96 15.69
C ASN A 474 5.59 1.83 14.47
N GLY A 475 5.06 3.03 14.73
CA GLY A 475 4.95 4.05 13.69
C GLY A 475 6.34 4.46 13.17
N PRO A 476 6.41 5.11 11.99
CA PRO A 476 7.65 5.72 11.53
C PRO A 476 8.17 6.74 12.54
N LYS A 477 9.49 6.93 12.60
CA LYS A 477 10.08 7.95 13.47
C LYS A 477 9.70 9.34 12.98
N ALA A 478 9.13 10.17 13.84
CA ALA A 478 8.70 11.53 13.52
C ALA A 478 9.87 12.54 13.57
N ASP A 479 11.05 12.18 13.05
CA ASP A 479 12.26 13.00 13.07
C ASP A 479 12.45 13.85 11.78
N PHE A 480 11.40 13.98 10.97
CA PHE A 480 11.40 14.74 9.72
C PHE A 480 11.76 16.23 9.91
N VAL A 481 11.60 16.78 11.11
CA VAL A 481 11.95 18.17 11.46
C VAL A 481 13.40 18.32 11.94
N LEU A 482 14.06 17.23 12.32
CA LEU A 482 15.36 17.27 13.01
C LEU A 482 16.57 17.44 12.06
N GLY A 483 16.35 17.44 10.73
CA GLY A 483 17.42 17.59 9.75
C GLY A 483 18.44 16.43 9.77
N ASP A 484 19.49 16.54 8.95
CA ASP A 484 20.69 15.67 8.97
C ASP A 484 21.89 16.38 8.32
N ALA A 485 22.98 15.68 8.04
CA ALA A 485 24.20 16.29 7.50
C ALA A 485 24.00 16.92 6.10
N THR A 486 22.99 16.49 5.33
CA THR A 486 22.67 17.04 3.99
C THR A 486 21.67 18.20 4.06
N LEU A 487 20.93 18.35 5.17
CA LEU A 487 20.11 19.53 5.44
C LEU A 487 20.19 19.91 6.92
N ALA A 488 20.87 21.03 7.22
CA ALA A 488 21.04 21.50 8.60
C ALA A 488 19.68 21.58 9.31
N PRO A 489 19.57 21.15 10.58
CA PRO A 489 18.33 21.26 11.34
C PRO A 489 17.82 22.70 11.25
N THR A 490 16.63 22.89 10.71
CA THR A 490 15.89 24.13 10.98
C THR A 490 15.69 24.19 12.49
N PRO A 491 15.72 25.38 13.14
CA PRO A 491 15.48 25.49 14.57
C PRO A 491 14.18 24.76 14.89
N GLY A 492 14.32 23.56 15.47
CA GLY A 492 13.21 22.66 15.64
C GLY A 492 12.15 23.35 16.49
N PRO A 493 10.86 23.22 16.16
CA PRO A 493 9.84 23.58 17.12
C PRO A 493 10.00 22.70 18.37
N HIS A 494 9.34 23.11 19.45
CA HIS A 494 9.33 22.41 20.74
C HIS A 494 9.35 20.88 20.58
N ASP A 495 10.18 20.18 21.37
CA ASP A 495 10.17 18.72 21.44
C ASP A 495 8.76 18.23 21.83
N CYS A 496 8.05 17.69 20.84
CA CYS A 496 6.68 17.21 20.95
C CYS A 496 6.61 15.68 21.09
N GLY A 497 7.75 14.99 21.25
CA GLY A 497 7.79 13.53 21.15
C GLY A 497 7.26 13.03 19.80
N TYR A 498 6.26 12.15 19.81
CA TYR A 498 5.59 11.63 18.60
C TYR A 498 4.44 12.52 18.09
N GLY A 499 4.16 13.65 18.76
CA GLY A 499 3.30 14.69 18.24
C GLY A 499 4.02 15.56 17.20
N TRP A 500 3.27 16.30 16.40
CA TRP A 500 3.82 17.34 15.54
C TRP A 500 3.48 18.70 16.13
N TRP A 501 4.40 19.65 15.95
CA TRP A 501 4.12 21.03 16.33
C TRP A 501 3.13 21.65 15.36
N ASN A 502 1.92 21.91 15.82
CA ASN A 502 0.93 22.62 15.03
C ASN A 502 1.18 24.13 15.12
N ALA A 503 1.74 24.67 14.03
CA ALA A 503 2.04 26.10 13.92
C ALA A 503 0.81 27.01 13.98
N THR A 504 -0.40 26.47 13.73
CA THR A 504 -1.67 27.21 13.81
C THR A 504 -2.20 27.27 15.24
N THR A 505 -2.12 26.16 15.98
CA THR A 505 -2.62 26.08 17.37
C THR A 505 -1.56 26.42 18.40
N LEU A 506 -0.29 26.52 17.99
CA LEU A 506 0.88 26.73 18.85
C LEU A 506 0.97 25.69 19.97
N LYS A 507 0.62 24.44 19.65
CA LYS A 507 0.66 23.30 20.56
C LYS A 507 1.22 22.08 19.85
N CYS A 508 1.75 21.14 20.64
CA CYS A 508 2.01 19.80 20.16
C CYS A 508 0.66 19.10 19.97
N ASP A 509 0.31 18.85 18.70
CA ASP A 509 -0.88 18.10 18.34
C ASP A 509 -0.46 16.70 17.89
N TYR A 510 -1.34 15.72 18.07
CA TYR A 510 -1.07 14.35 17.62
C TYR A 510 -1.44 14.23 16.14
N TRP A 511 -0.57 13.60 15.34
CA TRP A 511 -0.93 13.28 13.98
C TRP A 511 -1.80 12.01 13.99
N ILE A 512 -3.08 12.19 13.69
CA ILE A 512 -3.97 11.08 13.35
C ILE A 512 -3.99 11.05 11.81
N PRO A 513 -3.52 9.97 11.16
CA PRO A 513 -3.64 9.87 9.71
C PRO A 513 -5.08 10.13 9.32
N PRO A 514 -5.37 11.01 8.34
CA PRO A 514 -6.73 11.14 7.85
C PRO A 514 -7.23 9.76 7.42
N PRO A 515 -8.52 9.44 7.61
CA PRO A 515 -9.08 8.20 7.08
C PRO A 515 -8.76 8.14 5.57
N PRO A 516 -8.28 6.99 5.05
CA PRO A 516 -7.95 6.89 3.64
C PRO A 516 -9.16 7.29 2.81
N THR A 517 -8.96 8.22 1.86
CA THR A 517 -10.05 8.68 1.00
C THR A 517 -10.51 7.52 0.12
N PRO A 518 -11.81 7.16 0.11
CA PRO A 518 -12.31 6.01 -0.65
C PRO A 518 -12.19 6.19 -2.17
N PHE A 519 -11.84 7.38 -2.65
CA PHE A 519 -11.59 7.70 -4.04
C PHE A 519 -10.25 8.44 -4.16
N PRO A 520 -9.40 8.12 -5.16
CA PRO A 520 -8.32 9.00 -5.57
C PRO A 520 -8.93 10.36 -5.91
N THR A 521 -8.36 11.46 -5.43
CA THR A 521 -8.76 12.78 -5.92
C THR A 521 -8.40 12.82 -7.41
N GLU A 522 -9.41 12.87 -8.29
CA GLU A 522 -9.16 12.96 -9.74
C GLU A 522 -8.23 14.14 -10.02
N LYS A 523 -7.23 13.94 -10.88
CA LYS A 523 -6.39 15.03 -11.38
C LYS A 523 -7.34 16.12 -11.90
N PRO A 524 -7.28 17.37 -11.39
CA PRO A 524 -8.24 18.38 -11.77
C PRO A 524 -8.22 18.58 -13.28
N THR A 525 -9.41 18.50 -13.90
CA THR A 525 -9.61 18.90 -15.29
C THR A 525 -9.41 20.41 -15.38
N MET A 526 -8.24 20.79 -15.88
CA MET A 526 -7.90 22.16 -16.21
C MET A 526 -8.82 22.71 -17.32
N PRO A 527 -8.95 24.04 -17.45
CA PRO A 527 -8.03 25.06 -16.94
C PRO A 527 -8.48 25.67 -15.62
N CYS A 528 -7.54 25.70 -14.66
CA CYS A 528 -7.62 26.56 -13.49
C CYS A 528 -7.75 28.02 -13.98
N PRO A 529 -8.86 28.73 -13.73
CA PRO A 529 -8.94 30.13 -14.08
C PRO A 529 -8.09 30.91 -13.05
N SER A 530 -7.06 31.60 -13.56
CA SER A 530 -6.15 32.51 -12.84
C SER A 530 -4.87 31.93 -12.21
N CYS A 531 -4.07 31.24 -13.00
CA CYS A 531 -2.61 31.29 -12.84
C CYS A 531 -2.06 32.52 -13.59
N GLU A 532 -2.41 33.72 -13.15
CA GLU A 532 -1.61 34.92 -13.46
C GLU A 532 -0.77 35.23 -12.23
N GLU A 533 0.54 35.35 -12.43
CA GLU A 533 1.55 35.78 -11.47
C GLU A 533 1.04 36.86 -10.52
N LYS A 534 0.65 36.48 -9.30
CA LYS A 534 0.50 37.43 -8.20
C LYS A 534 1.14 36.86 -6.95
N GLY A 535 2.14 37.62 -6.50
CA GLY A 535 3.05 37.28 -5.42
C GLY A 535 2.38 36.79 -4.14
N THR A 536 3.21 36.04 -3.42
CA THR A 536 3.01 35.14 -2.27
C THR A 536 2.40 35.76 -1.00
N VAL A 537 1.63 36.84 -1.09
CA VAL A 537 1.04 37.54 0.07
C VAL A 537 -0.49 37.41 0.13
N VAL A 538 -1.17 37.03 -0.96
CA VAL A 538 -2.64 37.01 -1.02
C VAL A 538 -3.26 35.66 -0.61
N LEU A 539 -2.54 34.53 -0.72
CA LEU A 539 -3.08 33.21 -0.39
C LEU A 539 -3.35 32.99 1.12
N VAL A 540 -2.64 33.72 1.98
CA VAL A 540 -2.87 33.69 3.44
C VAL A 540 -4.13 34.50 3.83
N GLN A 541 -4.52 35.50 3.02
CA GLN A 541 -5.73 36.29 3.28
C GLN A 541 -7.00 35.66 2.69
N SER A 542 -6.92 34.92 1.59
CA SER A 542 -8.10 34.25 1.01
C SER A 542 -8.59 33.07 1.85
N ALA A 543 -7.69 32.32 2.50
CA ALA A 543 -8.06 31.28 3.46
C ALA A 543 -8.74 31.86 4.72
N ALA A 544 -8.28 33.02 5.20
CA ALA A 544 -8.88 33.73 6.34
C ALA A 544 -10.25 34.36 5.99
N VAL A 545 -10.42 34.90 4.78
CA VAL A 545 -11.69 35.49 4.34
C VAL A 545 -12.73 34.39 4.01
N GLY A 546 -12.32 33.25 3.47
CA GLY A 546 -13.20 32.10 3.23
C GLY A 546 -13.81 31.53 4.51
N ALA A 547 -13.01 31.40 5.57
CA ALA A 547 -13.47 30.95 6.88
C ALA A 547 -14.44 31.97 7.55
N VAL A 548 -14.18 33.27 7.39
CA VAL A 548 -15.04 34.34 7.94
C VAL A 548 -16.36 34.45 7.18
N VAL A 549 -16.37 34.32 5.86
CA VAL A 549 -17.61 34.35 5.05
C VAL A 549 -18.47 33.11 5.34
N ALA A 550 -17.87 31.93 5.49
CA ALA A 550 -18.59 30.71 5.88
C ALA A 550 -19.19 30.82 7.30
N LEU A 551 -18.46 31.41 8.26
CA LEU A 551 -18.95 31.64 9.63
C LEU A 551 -20.07 32.70 9.69
N VAL A 552 -19.97 33.78 8.93
CA VAL A 552 -20.99 34.84 8.88
C VAL A 552 -22.25 34.37 8.15
N LEU A 553 -22.12 33.58 7.08
CA LEU A 553 -23.27 32.96 6.41
C LEU A 553 -23.95 31.90 7.28
N ASN A 554 -23.19 31.06 7.98
CA ASN A 554 -23.76 30.06 8.90
C ASN A 554 -24.44 30.72 10.11
N TRP A 555 -23.89 31.82 10.62
CA TRP A 555 -24.53 32.62 11.68
C TRP A 555 -25.79 33.35 11.19
N ALA A 556 -25.79 33.91 9.98
CA ALA A 556 -26.95 34.56 9.39
C ALA A 556 -28.10 33.57 9.10
N VAL A 557 -27.77 32.35 8.64
CA VAL A 557 -28.73 31.27 8.40
C VAL A 557 -29.32 30.74 9.71
N LYS A 558 -28.49 30.53 10.76
CA LYS A 558 -28.96 30.15 12.10
C LYS A 558 -29.88 31.19 12.74
N LYS A 559 -29.67 32.47 12.45
CA LYS A 559 -30.47 33.57 13.02
C LYS A 559 -31.77 33.84 12.25
N MET A 560 -31.85 33.49 10.96
CA MET A 560 -33.04 33.69 10.15
C MET A 560 -34.02 32.50 10.14
N LEU A 561 -33.57 31.28 10.44
CA LEU A 561 -34.40 30.07 10.28
C LEU A 561 -34.83 29.35 11.57
N GLY A 562 -34.64 29.96 12.74
CA GLY A 562 -35.34 29.59 13.97
C GLY A 562 -35.41 28.10 14.31
N GLY A 563 -34.35 27.59 14.96
CA GLY A 563 -34.37 26.43 15.87
C GLY A 563 -35.04 25.14 15.39
N ARG A 564 -34.21 24.16 15.01
CA ARG A 564 -34.40 22.73 15.34
C ARG A 564 -33.11 21.96 14.99
N ASP A 565 -32.56 21.29 16.01
CA ASP A 565 -31.42 20.39 15.91
C ASP A 565 -31.84 19.09 15.21
N GLY A 566 -30.99 18.61 14.30
CA GLY A 566 -31.14 17.35 13.58
C GLY A 566 -30.11 17.24 12.47
N TYR A 567 -28.85 16.98 12.84
CA TYR A 567 -27.81 16.55 11.90
C TYR A 567 -27.90 15.03 11.74
N GLU A 568 -28.54 14.57 10.67
CA GLU A 568 -28.23 13.29 10.03
C GLU A 568 -27.56 13.61 8.68
N THR A 569 -26.62 12.76 8.29
CA THR A 569 -25.94 12.65 6.99
C THR A 569 -24.75 13.57 6.66
N LEU A 570 -23.56 12.96 6.91
CA LEU A 570 -22.36 12.88 6.03
C LEU A 570 -21.45 14.12 5.85
N PRO A 571 -20.16 13.88 5.57
CA PRO A 571 -19.14 13.13 6.34
C PRO A 571 -18.11 14.05 7.00
#